data_AF-A0A259CLB0-F1
#
_entry.id   AF-A0A259CLB0-F1
#
_cell.length_a   1.000
_cell.length_b   1.000
_cell.length_c   1.000
_cell.angle_alpha   90.00
_cell.angle_beta   90.00
_cell.angle_gamma   90.00
#
_symmetry.space_group_name_H-M   'P 1'
#
loop_
_entity.id
_entity.type
_entity.pdbx_description
1 polymer ?
#
loop_
_entity_poly.entity_id
_entity_poly.type
_entity_poly.pdbx_seq_one_letter_code
_entity_poly.pdbx_strand_id
1 'polypeptide(L)'
;MQFLNTLNGLLEHVKTVERETIALTQEAQLRFVRYLDKNGLSVDDETLEAMQYQDIIAQQLSATIEAIESAQEHMQYFIHAFGEDDAIAAQSIEKMHVKLNTALDKAKEKYSAFSGKVNNEIDDGIEFF
;
A
#
# COMPACT_ATOMS: atom_id res chain seq x y z
N MET A 1 0.99 14.69 22.17
CA MET A 1 1.93 15.23 21.15
C MET A 1 3.11 14.30 20.86
N GLN A 2 3.95 13.94 21.85
CA GLN A 2 5.09 13.02 21.61
C GLN A 2 4.67 11.68 20.99
N PHE A 3 3.59 11.07 21.47
CA PHE A 3 3.03 9.85 20.91
C PHE A 3 2.65 9.97 19.41
N LEU A 4 1.95 11.04 19.01
CA LEU A 4 1.55 11.25 17.61
C LEU A 4 2.76 11.51 16.70
N ASN A 5 3.77 12.22 17.21
CA ASN A 5 5.02 12.40 16.48
C ASN A 5 5.77 11.07 16.29
N THR A 6 5.81 10.23 17.32
CA THR A 6 6.40 8.88 17.22
C THR A 6 5.62 7.99 16.25
N LEU A 7 4.28 8.01 16.30
CA LEU A 7 3.43 7.26 15.37
C LEU A 7 3.64 7.74 13.92
N ASN A 8 3.67 9.06 13.70
CA ASN A 8 3.93 9.62 12.37
C ASN A 8 5.32 9.21 11.85
N GLY A 9 6.35 9.21 12.71
CA GLY A 9 7.69 8.74 12.34
C GLY A 9 7.72 7.26 11.96
N LEU A 10 6.98 6.41 12.69
CA LEU A 10 6.87 4.98 12.36
C LEU A 10 6.15 4.76 11.03
N LEU A 11 5.05 5.48 10.79
CA LEU A 11 4.32 5.42 9.52
C LEU A 11 5.17 5.89 8.34
N GLU A 12 5.97 6.95 8.51
CA GLU A 12 6.90 7.41 7.48
C GLU A 12 7.97 6.36 7.17
N HIS A 13 8.52 5.72 8.20
CA HIS A 13 9.48 4.64 8.02
C HIS A 13 8.89 3.47 7.23
N VAL A 14 7.65 3.04 7.54
CA VAL A 14 6.97 1.97 6.80
C VAL A 14 6.82 2.35 5.33
N LYS A 15 6.33 3.56 5.01
CA LYS A 15 6.25 4.02 3.61
C LYS A 15 7.60 4.02 2.90
N THR A 16 8.67 4.43 3.58
CA THR A 16 10.03 4.39 3.00
C THR A 16 10.42 2.97 2.64
N VAL A 17 10.24 2.01 3.54
CA VAL A 17 10.52 0.59 3.29
C VAL A 17 9.68 0.05 2.12
N GLU A 18 8.39 0.41 2.05
CA GLU A 18 7.50 -0.01 0.95
C GLU A 18 7.95 0.57 -0.39
N ARG A 19 8.30 1.86 -0.45
CA ARG A 19 8.83 2.51 -1.66
C ARG A 19 10.15 1.88 -2.13
N GLU A 20 11.06 1.61 -1.20
CA GLU A 20 12.33 0.93 -1.49
C GLU A 20 12.09 -0.49 -2.01
N THR A 21 11.14 -1.21 -1.43
CA THR A 21 10.77 -2.57 -1.85
C THR A 21 10.16 -2.58 -3.26
N ILE A 22 9.30 -1.62 -3.59
CA ILE A 22 8.77 -1.42 -4.96
C ILE A 22 9.94 -1.21 -5.93
N ALA A 23 10.86 -0.30 -5.62
CA ALA A 23 12.00 0.00 -6.48
C ALA A 23 12.93 -1.22 -6.69
N LEU A 24 13.19 -1.99 -5.63
CA LEU A 24 13.96 -3.23 -5.71
C LEU A 24 13.27 -4.28 -6.59
N THR A 25 11.96 -4.41 -6.48
CA THR A 25 11.17 -5.36 -7.27
C THR A 25 11.23 -5.00 -8.76
N GLN A 26 11.05 -3.71 -9.10
CA GLN A 26 11.14 -3.22 -10.47
C GLN A 26 12.56 -3.41 -11.07
N GLU A 27 13.60 -3.13 -10.29
CA GLU A 27 14.99 -3.36 -10.72
C GLU A 27 15.29 -4.86 -10.91
N ALA A 28 14.76 -5.72 -10.04
CA ALA A 28 14.89 -7.18 -10.18
C ALA A 28 14.23 -7.69 -11.46
N GLN A 29 13.00 -7.23 -11.76
CA GLN A 29 12.27 -7.57 -12.98
C GLN A 29 13.04 -7.13 -14.23
N LEU A 30 13.57 -5.89 -14.24
CA LEU A 30 14.36 -5.37 -15.35
C LEU A 30 15.65 -6.18 -15.58
N ARG A 31 16.34 -6.59 -14.50
CA ARG A 31 17.52 -7.45 -14.60
C ARG A 31 17.19 -8.84 -15.13
N PHE A 32 16.04 -9.39 -14.74
CA PHE A 32 15.58 -10.68 -15.22
C PHE A 32 15.26 -10.64 -16.71
N VAL A 33 14.52 -9.64 -17.18
CA VAL A 33 14.24 -9.43 -18.62
C VAL A 33 15.54 -9.30 -19.41
N ARG A 34 16.49 -8.48 -18.95
CA ARG A 34 17.81 -8.35 -19.60
C ARG A 34 18.58 -9.67 -19.66
N TYR A 35 18.46 -10.51 -18.62
CA TYR A 35 19.08 -11.82 -18.61
C TYR A 35 18.46 -12.75 -19.66
N LEU A 36 17.14 -12.75 -19.80
CA LEU A 36 16.44 -13.53 -20.83
C LEU A 36 16.86 -13.10 -22.24
N ASP A 37 16.82 -11.78 -22.51
CA ASP A 37 17.21 -11.20 -23.80
C ASP A 37 18.65 -11.57 -24.18
N LYS A 38 19.58 -11.43 -23.22
CA LYS A 38 21.01 -11.72 -23.44
C LYS A 38 21.27 -13.18 -23.81
N ASN A 39 20.44 -14.10 -23.33
CA ASN A 39 20.61 -15.53 -23.54
C ASN A 39 19.65 -16.10 -24.60
N GLY A 40 18.82 -15.26 -25.24
CA GLY A 40 17.84 -15.68 -26.24
C GLY A 40 16.78 -16.63 -25.65
N LEU A 41 16.45 -16.46 -24.37
CA LEU A 41 15.46 -17.27 -23.67
C LEU A 41 14.07 -16.66 -23.85
N SER A 42 13.08 -17.50 -24.16
CA SER A 42 11.67 -17.12 -24.12
C SER A 42 11.09 -17.31 -22.72
N VAL A 43 10.13 -16.47 -22.36
CA VAL A 43 9.32 -16.60 -21.15
C VAL A 43 8.21 -17.61 -21.44
N ASP A 44 8.07 -18.64 -20.61
CA ASP A 44 6.90 -19.52 -20.61
C ASP A 44 5.77 -18.95 -19.74
N ASP A 45 4.59 -19.55 -19.82
CA ASP A 45 3.40 -19.02 -19.13
C ASP A 45 3.59 -18.98 -17.60
N GLU A 46 4.27 -19.97 -17.02
CA GLU A 46 4.57 -20.03 -15.57
C GLU A 46 5.51 -18.88 -15.15
N THR A 47 6.55 -18.61 -15.95
CA THR A 47 7.47 -17.50 -15.70
C THR A 47 6.76 -16.16 -15.88
N LEU A 48 5.86 -16.04 -16.86
CA LEU A 48 5.06 -14.84 -17.08
C LEU A 48 4.12 -14.57 -15.89
N GLU A 49 3.45 -15.59 -15.39
CA GLU A 49 2.60 -15.50 -14.19
C GLU A 49 3.41 -15.09 -12.96
N ALA A 50 4.61 -15.66 -12.78
CA ALA A 50 5.51 -15.26 -11.72
C ALA A 50 5.94 -13.79 -11.80
N MET A 51 6.12 -13.26 -13.03
CA MET A 51 6.38 -11.84 -13.25
C MET A 51 5.16 -10.98 -12.89
N GLN A 52 3.93 -11.44 -13.16
CA GLN A 52 2.71 -10.72 -12.78
C GLN A 52 2.55 -10.61 -11.26
N TYR A 53 3.01 -11.61 -10.48
CA TYR A 53 3.00 -11.51 -9.01
C TYR A 53 3.87 -10.35 -8.51
N GLN A 54 4.97 -10.01 -9.20
CA GLN A 54 5.82 -8.86 -8.82
C GLN A 54 5.07 -7.53 -9.00
N ASP A 55 4.30 -7.40 -10.08
CA ASP A 55 3.46 -6.23 -10.32
C ASP A 55 2.35 -6.12 -9.28
N ILE A 56 1.71 -7.24 -8.92
CA ILE A 56 0.69 -7.30 -7.87
C ILE A 56 1.27 -6.87 -6.52
N ILE A 57 2.45 -7.37 -6.16
CA ILE A 57 3.15 -6.97 -4.93
C ILE A 57 3.41 -5.46 -4.93
N ALA A 58 3.91 -4.90 -6.02
CA ALA A 58 4.15 -3.46 -6.13
C ALA A 58 2.87 -2.62 -5.99
N GLN A 59 1.75 -3.09 -6.53
CA GLN A 59 0.44 -2.46 -6.39
C GLN A 59 -0.05 -2.51 -4.93
N GLN A 60 0.11 -3.65 -4.23
CA GLN A 60 -0.28 -3.76 -2.82
C GLN A 60 0.54 -2.82 -1.94
N LEU A 61 1.85 -2.74 -2.16
CA LEU A 61 2.72 -1.81 -1.42
C LEU A 61 2.30 -0.36 -1.67
N SER A 62 1.97 0.00 -2.91
CA SER A 62 1.45 1.33 -3.25
C SER A 62 0.12 1.64 -2.54
N ALA A 63 -0.80 0.68 -2.50
CA ALA A 63 -2.08 0.84 -1.82
C ALA A 63 -1.92 1.05 -0.30
N THR A 64 -0.93 0.40 0.31
CA THR A 64 -0.61 0.58 1.74
C THR A 64 -0.01 1.96 2.00
N ILE A 65 0.89 2.44 1.12
CA ILE A 65 1.43 3.81 1.17
C ILE A 65 0.29 4.83 1.16
N GLU A 66 -0.67 4.71 0.23
CA GLU A 66 -1.83 5.60 0.14
C GLU A 66 -2.68 5.60 1.42
N ALA A 67 -2.91 4.41 2.01
CA ALA A 67 -3.66 4.29 3.25
C ALA A 67 -2.93 4.98 4.42
N ILE A 68 -1.61 4.84 4.48
CA ILE A 68 -0.76 5.52 5.47
C ILE A 68 -0.81 7.04 5.29
N GLU A 69 -0.68 7.53 4.05
CA GLU A 69 -0.75 8.97 3.76
C GLU A 69 -2.10 9.57 4.18
N SER A 70 -3.20 8.87 3.89
CA SER A 70 -4.54 9.26 4.35
C SER A 70 -4.63 9.32 5.88
N ALA A 71 -4.07 8.34 6.58
CA ALA A 71 -4.04 8.35 8.05
C ALA A 71 -3.19 9.51 8.61
N GLN A 72 -2.03 9.79 8.00
CA GLN A 72 -1.15 10.89 8.40
C GLN A 72 -1.79 12.27 8.19
N GLU A 73 -2.51 12.46 7.08
CA GLU A 73 -3.27 13.69 6.83
C GLU A 73 -4.29 13.93 7.95
N HIS A 74 -5.04 12.90 8.33
CA HIS A 74 -6.02 12.98 9.42
C HIS A 74 -5.37 13.25 10.79
N MET A 75 -4.17 12.70 11.05
CA MET A 75 -3.41 13.02 12.26
C MET A 75 -2.86 14.45 12.26
N GLN A 76 -2.44 15.00 11.12
CA GLN A 76 -1.97 16.39 11.04
C GLN A 76 -3.08 17.39 11.35
N TYR A 77 -4.29 17.18 10.81
CA TYR A 77 -5.47 18.00 11.16
C TYR A 77 -5.69 18.06 12.68
N PHE A 78 -5.49 16.94 13.36
CA PHE A 78 -5.63 16.84 14.80
C PHE A 78 -4.54 17.62 15.56
N ILE A 79 -3.27 17.45 15.15
CA ILE A 79 -2.14 18.16 15.75
C ILE A 79 -2.34 19.69 15.68
N HIS A 80 -2.94 20.19 14.59
CA HIS A 80 -3.20 21.62 14.40
C HIS A 80 -4.47 22.11 15.13
N ALA A 81 -5.51 21.28 15.26
CA ALA A 81 -6.73 21.63 15.98
C ALA A 81 -6.56 21.64 17.52
N PHE A 82 -5.51 21.01 18.03
CA PHE A 82 -5.19 20.90 19.47
C PHE A 82 -4.53 22.13 20.10
N GLY A 83 -4.48 23.27 19.39
CA GLY A 83 -3.83 24.48 19.86
C GLY A 83 -4.51 25.19 21.04
N GLU A 84 -5.82 25.03 21.27
CA GLU A 84 -6.55 25.97 22.16
C GLU A 84 -7.64 25.42 23.11
N ASP A 85 -8.08 24.15 23.10
CA ASP A 85 -9.13 23.73 24.07
C ASP A 85 -9.27 22.21 24.30
N ASP A 86 -9.38 21.80 25.58
CA ASP A 86 -9.53 20.39 26.01
C ASP A 86 -10.88 19.75 25.60
N ALA A 87 -11.93 20.56 25.38
CA ALA A 87 -13.21 20.08 24.87
C ALA A 87 -13.16 19.81 23.35
N ILE A 88 -12.42 20.64 22.61
CA ILE A 88 -12.14 20.43 21.18
C ILE A 88 -11.26 19.19 20.99
N ALA A 89 -10.36 18.95 21.95
CA ALA A 89 -9.50 17.78 21.98
C ALA A 89 -10.28 16.45 21.99
N ALA A 90 -11.26 16.31 22.89
CA ALA A 90 -12.08 15.09 22.97
C ALA A 90 -12.88 14.83 21.68
N GLN A 91 -13.55 15.85 21.13
CA GLN A 91 -14.27 15.72 19.86
C GLN A 91 -13.33 15.40 18.68
N SER A 92 -12.11 15.95 18.70
CA SER A 92 -11.13 15.71 17.65
C SER A 92 -10.60 14.27 17.69
N ILE A 93 -10.46 13.68 18.89
CA ILE A 93 -10.05 12.27 19.07
C ILE A 93 -11.12 11.35 18.49
N GLU A 94 -12.40 11.64 18.79
CA GLU A 94 -13.52 10.86 18.29
C GLU A 94 -13.62 10.93 16.76
N LYS A 95 -13.47 12.12 16.17
CA LYS A 95 -13.39 12.29 14.70
C LYS A 95 -12.20 11.55 14.09
N MET A 96 -11.04 11.56 14.75
CA MET A 96 -9.85 10.81 14.31
C MET A 96 -10.14 9.31 14.29
N HIS A 97 -10.75 8.78 15.36
CA HIS A 97 -11.12 7.36 15.44
C HIS A 97 -12.06 6.95 14.30
N VAL A 98 -13.08 7.78 13.99
CA VAL A 98 -13.99 7.52 12.86
C VAL A 98 -13.23 7.49 11.53
N LYS A 99 -12.38 8.48 11.26
CA LYS A 99 -11.64 8.57 9.99
C LYS A 99 -10.61 7.44 9.83
N LEU A 100 -9.92 7.07 10.90
CA LEU A 100 -8.99 5.93 10.90
C LEU A 100 -9.72 4.61 10.64
N ASN A 101 -10.91 4.42 11.22
CA ASN A 101 -11.72 3.24 10.92
C ASN A 101 -12.20 3.22 9.46
N THR A 102 -12.60 4.36 8.89
CA THR A 102 -12.93 4.44 7.46
C THR A 102 -11.72 4.15 6.57
N ALA A 103 -10.54 4.67 6.89
CA ALA A 103 -9.32 4.36 6.16
C ALA A 103 -8.96 2.86 6.27
N LEU A 104 -9.13 2.26 7.45
CA LEU A 104 -8.94 0.84 7.70
C LEU A 104 -9.94 -0.01 6.91
N ASP A 105 -11.20 0.37 6.86
CA ASP A 105 -12.23 -0.35 6.11
C ASP A 105 -11.97 -0.27 4.60
N LYS A 106 -11.57 0.90 4.07
CA LYS A 106 -11.10 1.02 2.68
C LYS A 106 -9.88 0.15 2.39
N ALA A 107 -8.92 0.06 3.32
CA ALA A 107 -7.77 -0.81 3.16
C ALA A 107 -8.18 -2.29 3.13
N LYS A 108 -9.14 -2.71 3.96
CA LYS A 108 -9.72 -4.07 3.94
C LYS A 108 -10.52 -4.34 2.68
N GLU A 109 -11.27 -3.37 2.17
CA GLU A 109 -11.99 -3.48 0.90
C GLU A 109 -11.03 -3.66 -0.27
N LYS A 110 -9.96 -2.83 -0.34
CA LYS A 110 -8.89 -3.00 -1.32
C LYS A 110 -8.28 -4.39 -1.20
N TYR A 111 -7.86 -4.81 -0.01
CA TYR A 111 -7.34 -6.16 0.23
C TYR A 111 -8.32 -7.26 -0.23
N SER A 112 -9.61 -7.13 0.06
CA SER A 112 -10.63 -8.12 -0.31
C SER A 112 -10.81 -8.19 -1.83
N ALA A 113 -10.85 -7.03 -2.51
CA ALA A 113 -10.91 -6.94 -3.96
C ALA A 113 -9.68 -7.56 -4.66
N PHE A 114 -8.51 -7.47 -4.02
CA PHE A 114 -7.28 -8.11 -4.50
C PHE A 114 -7.20 -9.61 -4.17
N SER A 115 -7.63 -10.03 -2.98
CA SER A 115 -7.58 -11.44 -2.53
C SER A 115 -8.58 -12.36 -3.26
N GLY A 116 -9.67 -11.78 -3.78
CA GLY A 116 -10.70 -12.52 -4.54
C GLY A 116 -10.25 -13.05 -5.90
N LYS A 117 -9.05 -12.66 -6.38
CA LYS A 117 -8.50 -13.11 -7.68
C LYS A 117 -7.39 -14.17 -7.57
N VAL A 118 -6.95 -14.53 -6.37
CA VAL A 118 -5.80 -15.44 -6.21
C VAL A 118 -6.21 -16.92 -6.06
N ASN A 119 -7.50 -17.23 -5.84
CA ASN A 119 -7.89 -18.57 -5.41
C ASN A 119 -9.17 -19.19 -6.00
N ASN A 120 -9.73 -18.68 -7.11
CA ASN A 120 -10.82 -19.38 -7.80
C ASN A 120 -10.44 -19.70 -9.25
N GLU A 121 -10.02 -20.95 -9.41
CA GLU A 121 -10.01 -21.84 -10.57
C GLU A 121 -10.46 -21.28 -11.94
N ILE A 122 -9.59 -21.51 -12.94
CA ILE A 122 -9.89 -21.98 -14.31
C ILE A 122 -10.81 -21.06 -15.16
N ASP A 123 -10.21 -20.56 -16.26
CA ASP A 123 -10.91 -20.18 -17.49
C ASP A 123 -11.80 -18.92 -17.42
N ASP A 124 -11.18 -17.76 -17.51
CA ASP A 124 -11.44 -16.83 -18.62
C ASP A 124 -10.56 -15.58 -18.46
N GLY A 125 -9.93 -15.18 -19.56
CA GLY A 125 -8.95 -14.10 -19.63
C GLY A 125 -9.38 -12.86 -18.85
N ILE A 126 -8.50 -12.42 -17.95
CA ILE A 126 -8.73 -11.19 -17.20
C ILE A 126 -8.58 -10.01 -18.17
N GLU A 127 -9.68 -9.52 -18.72
CA GLU A 127 -9.73 -8.19 -19.34
C GLU A 127 -9.69 -7.11 -18.24
N PHE A 128 -8.71 -6.21 -18.33
CA PHE A 128 -8.66 -4.99 -17.52
C PHE A 128 -8.85 -3.77 -18.43
N PHE A 129 -9.88 -2.97 -18.12
CA PHE A 129 -10.12 -1.63 -18.65
C PHE A 129 -9.12 -0.61 -18.10
#